data_AF-A0A2W0BC42-F1
#
_entry.id   AF-A0A2W0BC42-F1
#
_cell.length_a   1.000
_cell.length_b   1.000
_cell.length_c   1.000
_cell.angle_alpha   90.00
_cell.angle_beta   90.00
_cell.angle_gamma   90.00
#
_symmetry.space_group_name_H-M   'P 1'
#
loop_
_entity.id
_entity.type
_entity.pdbx_description
1 polymer ?
#
loop_
_entity_poly.entity_id
_entity_poly.type
_entity_poly.pdbx_seq_one_letter_code
_entity_poly.pdbx_strand_id
1 'polypeptide(L)'
;MKLFTKCLIVVCVLAVSLFVLPGASADDWNKKTVVTFSAPVEVPGVGAQVLPAGTYVFKIMDSLSDRHIVQIFNEDQTHVYTTILAIPNYRLHATDKTVITFKERAQGEPEAIRAWFYPGAQSGEEFVYPKSKALELAKIANEPVLETPTPMADVEALKTAPIEAVNPAGEPVPVAEVVQAPVQIAKLETLPQTASYMPLLFCAGMLSLAAAGLITKYSS
;
A
#
# COMPACT_ATOMS: atom_id res chain seq x y z
N MET A 1 17.80 29.90 46.19
CA MET A 1 16.45 29.39 45.88
C MET A 1 15.87 29.94 44.57
N LYS A 2 15.78 31.26 44.35
CA LYS A 2 15.16 31.84 43.12
C LYS A 2 15.89 31.54 41.79
N LEU A 3 17.20 31.26 41.82
CA LEU A 3 17.99 30.88 40.64
C LEU A 3 17.85 29.39 40.27
N PHE A 4 17.66 28.54 41.28
CA PHE A 4 17.46 27.10 41.10
C PHE A 4 16.14 26.78 40.40
N THR A 5 15.06 27.47 40.76
CA THR A 5 13.75 27.34 40.11
C THR A 5 13.80 27.78 38.64
N LYS A 6 14.60 28.79 38.30
CA LYS A 6 14.74 29.29 36.93
C LYS A 6 15.51 28.31 36.04
N CYS A 7 16.60 27.70 36.53
CA CYS A 7 17.33 26.68 35.77
C CYS A 7 16.50 25.40 35.56
N LEU A 8 15.72 24.99 36.56
CA LEU A 8 14.85 23.81 36.44
C LEU A 8 13.77 24.00 35.36
N ILE A 9 13.17 25.19 35.28
CA ILE A 9 12.16 25.54 34.27
C ILE A 9 12.77 25.56 32.86
N VAL A 10 13.98 26.11 32.69
CA VAL A 10 14.65 26.17 31.38
C VAL A 10 14.99 24.78 30.84
N VAL A 11 15.44 23.86 31.70
CA VAL A 11 15.71 22.46 31.32
C VAL A 11 14.43 21.71 30.97
N CYS A 12 13.34 21.91 31.72
CA CYS A 12 12.04 21.31 31.40
C CYS A 12 11.47 21.83 30.06
N VAL A 13 11.60 23.11 29.75
CA VAL A 13 11.09 23.69 28.49
C VAL A 13 11.90 23.20 27.28
N LEU A 14 13.23 23.08 27.41
CA LEU A 14 14.09 22.51 26.36
C LEU A 14 13.81 21.02 26.13
N ALA A 15 13.57 20.24 27.18
CA ALA A 15 13.26 18.81 27.05
C ALA A 15 11.90 18.55 26.38
N VAL A 16 10.90 19.42 26.57
CA VAL A 16 9.59 19.30 25.92
C VAL A 16 9.64 19.66 24.43
N SER A 17 10.55 20.55 24.01
CA SER A 17 10.68 20.95 22.60
C SER A 17 11.23 19.86 21.66
N LEU A 18 11.86 18.81 22.21
CA LEU A 18 12.39 17.67 21.46
C LEU A 18 11.35 16.58 21.15
N PHE A 19 10.11 16.71 21.62
CA PHE A 19 9.05 15.72 21.41
C PHE A 19 8.05 16.06 20.30
N VAL A 20 8.28 17.12 19.53
CA VAL A 20 7.51 17.38 18.30
C VAL A 20 8.13 16.57 17.16
N LEU A 21 7.95 15.24 17.22
CA LEU A 21 8.11 14.42 16.02
C LEU A 21 6.94 14.76 15.08
N PRO A 22 7.19 15.07 13.80
CA PRO A 22 6.13 15.00 12.79
C PRO A 22 5.47 13.64 12.93
N GLY A 23 4.14 13.60 13.02
CA GLY A 23 3.40 12.36 13.13
C GLY A 23 3.86 11.41 12.03
N ALA A 24 4.67 10.42 12.38
CA ALA A 24 4.83 9.25 11.55
C ALA A 24 3.43 8.68 11.41
N SER A 25 2.87 8.75 10.21
CA SER A 25 1.61 8.10 9.87
C SER A 25 1.78 6.63 10.24
N ALA A 26 1.20 6.27 11.37
CA ALA A 26 1.09 4.89 11.81
C ALA A 26 0.18 4.22 10.79
N ASP A 27 0.80 3.46 9.88
CA ASP A 27 0.20 2.40 9.09
C ASP A 27 -1.13 2.77 8.41
N ASP A 28 -1.07 3.44 7.25
CA ASP A 28 -2.23 3.55 6.36
C ASP A 28 -2.49 2.19 5.70
N TRP A 29 -2.91 1.23 6.52
CA TRP A 29 -3.05 -0.19 6.20
C TRP A 29 -3.89 -0.42 4.94
N ASN A 30 -4.88 0.44 4.72
CA ASN A 30 -5.79 0.36 3.58
C ASN A 30 -5.20 0.98 2.31
N LYS A 31 -4.00 1.55 2.37
CA LYS A 31 -3.31 2.20 1.26
C LYS A 31 -4.22 3.18 0.51
N LYS A 32 -5.03 3.98 1.20
CA LYS A 32 -6.02 4.86 0.55
C LYS A 32 -5.37 5.78 -0.48
N THR A 33 -5.84 5.75 -1.72
CA THR A 33 -5.41 6.71 -2.76
C THR A 33 -6.59 7.34 -3.47
N VAL A 34 -6.43 8.60 -3.86
CA VAL A 34 -7.37 9.34 -4.70
C VAL A 34 -6.83 9.33 -6.12
N VAL A 35 -7.64 8.90 -7.08
CA VAL A 35 -7.27 8.77 -8.49
C VAL A 35 -8.33 9.47 -9.34
N THR A 36 -7.90 10.30 -10.28
CA THR A 36 -8.78 10.97 -11.24
C THR A 36 -8.56 10.41 -12.63
N PHE A 37 -9.63 9.98 -13.28
CA PHE A 37 -9.63 9.54 -14.68
C PHE A 37 -10.27 10.61 -15.56
N SER A 38 -9.60 10.99 -16.64
CA SER A 38 -10.09 11.97 -17.62
C SER A 38 -11.00 11.35 -18.69
N ALA A 39 -11.08 10.03 -18.76
CA ALA A 39 -11.89 9.26 -19.69
C ALA A 39 -12.49 8.03 -18.97
N PRO A 40 -13.50 7.36 -19.55
CA PRO A 40 -13.99 6.11 -19.00
C PRO A 40 -12.89 5.04 -18.92
N VAL A 41 -12.88 4.27 -17.85
CA VAL A 41 -11.93 3.16 -17.63
C VAL A 41 -12.68 1.88 -17.28
N GLU A 42 -12.24 0.76 -17.82
CA GLU A 42 -12.78 -0.56 -17.49
C GLU A 42 -12.12 -1.09 -16.21
N VAL A 43 -12.95 -1.60 -15.30
CA VAL A 43 -12.53 -2.19 -14.03
C VAL A 43 -13.17 -3.56 -13.85
N PRO A 44 -12.43 -4.54 -13.30
CA PRO A 44 -13.01 -5.83 -12.95
C PRO A 44 -13.78 -5.72 -11.61
N GLY A 45 -14.22 -6.87 -11.11
CA GLY A 45 -14.83 -6.98 -9.79
C GLY A 45 -16.36 -7.05 -9.79
N VAL A 46 -16.90 -7.02 -8.57
CA VAL A 46 -18.33 -7.05 -8.29
C VAL A 46 -18.86 -5.63 -8.28
N GLY A 47 -19.75 -5.30 -9.22
CA GLY A 47 -20.37 -3.99 -9.33
C GLY A 47 -20.19 -3.38 -10.72
N ALA A 48 -19.76 -2.12 -10.75
CA ALA A 48 -19.49 -1.40 -11.99
C ALA A 48 -18.35 -2.07 -12.79
N GLN A 49 -18.57 -2.26 -14.09
CA GLN A 49 -17.55 -2.77 -15.02
C GLN A 49 -16.82 -1.63 -15.74
N VAL A 50 -17.40 -0.44 -15.76
CA VAL A 50 -16.81 0.76 -16.35
C VAL A 50 -17.03 1.92 -15.38
N LEU A 51 -15.95 2.62 -15.05
CA LEU A 51 -15.99 3.88 -14.31
C LEU A 51 -15.98 5.03 -15.32
N PRO A 52 -16.94 5.96 -15.26
CA PRO A 52 -16.88 7.20 -16.01
C PRO A 52 -15.63 8.04 -15.68
N ALA A 53 -15.38 9.10 -16.47
CA ALA A 53 -14.41 10.10 -16.08
C ALA A 53 -14.83 10.75 -14.74
N GLY A 54 -13.90 10.85 -13.80
CA GLY A 54 -14.20 11.29 -12.44
C GLY A 54 -13.08 11.00 -11.45
N THR A 55 -13.32 11.36 -10.19
CA THR A 55 -12.40 11.13 -9.07
C THR A 55 -12.93 10.00 -8.20
N TYR A 56 -12.04 9.06 -7.88
CA TYR A 56 -12.35 7.83 -7.16
C TYR A 56 -11.35 7.58 -6.05
N VAL A 57 -11.79 6.85 -5.02
CA VAL A 57 -10.95 6.46 -3.88
C VAL A 57 -10.72 4.96 -3.89
N PHE A 58 -9.46 4.54 -3.99
CA PHE A 58 -9.02 3.15 -3.96
C PHE A 58 -8.55 2.81 -2.56
N LYS A 59 -9.04 1.69 -2.00
CA LYS A 59 -8.67 1.21 -0.66
C LYS A 59 -8.58 -0.30 -0.64
N ILE A 60 -7.60 -0.85 0.09
CA ILE A 60 -7.60 -2.25 0.48
C ILE A 60 -8.73 -2.46 1.51
N MET A 61 -9.53 -3.50 1.27
CA MET A 61 -10.58 -3.94 2.19
C MET A 61 -9.95 -4.76 3.31
N ASP A 62 -10.34 -4.46 4.56
CA ASP A 62 -10.02 -5.34 5.68
C ASP A 62 -10.82 -6.65 5.52
N SER A 63 -10.12 -7.75 5.29
CA SER A 63 -10.72 -9.08 5.19
C SER A 63 -10.01 -10.00 6.17
N LEU A 64 -10.80 -10.80 6.89
CA LEU A 64 -10.28 -11.86 7.78
C LEU A 64 -9.53 -12.96 7.01
N SER A 65 -9.64 -12.97 5.68
CA SER A 65 -8.88 -13.82 4.77
C SER A 65 -7.63 -13.07 4.29
N ASP A 66 -6.47 -13.74 4.19
CA ASP A 66 -5.22 -13.23 3.59
C ASP A 66 -5.34 -13.00 2.06
N ARG A 67 -6.29 -12.16 1.67
CA ARG A 67 -6.72 -11.94 0.30
C ARG A 67 -6.58 -10.46 -0.04
N HIS A 68 -6.03 -10.21 -1.21
CA HIS A 68 -5.86 -8.88 -1.75
C HIS A 68 -7.17 -8.43 -2.39
N ILE A 69 -7.97 -7.68 -1.64
CA ILE A 69 -9.25 -7.15 -2.11
C ILE A 69 -9.20 -5.62 -2.08
N VAL A 70 -9.53 -5.00 -3.21
CA VAL A 70 -9.54 -3.55 -3.38
C VAL A 70 -10.97 -3.07 -3.60
N GLN A 71 -11.36 -2.01 -2.92
CA GLN A 71 -12.62 -1.31 -3.13
C GLN A 71 -12.37 0.02 -3.81
N ILE A 72 -13.22 0.35 -4.78
CA ILE A 72 -13.25 1.65 -5.44
C ILE A 72 -14.53 2.37 -5.04
N PHE A 73 -14.37 3.53 -4.40
CA PHE A 73 -15.46 4.39 -3.97
C PHE A 73 -15.56 5.65 -4.84
N ASN A 74 -16.69 6.35 -4.74
CA ASN A 74 -16.74 7.76 -5.12
C ASN A 74 -15.80 8.62 -4.26
N GLU A 75 -15.53 9.85 -4.69
CA GLU A 75 -14.65 10.82 -3.99
C GLU A 75 -15.00 10.97 -2.50
N ASP A 76 -16.29 11.02 -2.17
CA ASP A 76 -16.80 11.25 -0.82
C ASP A 76 -16.76 9.99 0.07
N GLN A 77 -16.41 8.82 -0.49
CA GLN A 77 -16.45 7.50 0.17
C GLN A 77 -17.83 7.08 0.70
N THR A 78 -18.90 7.58 0.10
CA THR A 78 -20.29 7.26 0.48
C THR A 78 -20.88 6.11 -0.35
N HIS A 79 -20.28 5.77 -1.49
CA HIS A 79 -20.73 4.74 -2.41
C HIS A 79 -19.55 3.90 -2.93
N VAL A 80 -19.68 2.57 -2.86
CA VAL A 80 -18.74 1.62 -3.48
C VAL A 80 -19.21 1.34 -4.90
N TYR A 81 -18.36 1.65 -5.89
CA TYR A 81 -18.62 1.32 -7.30
C TYR A 81 -18.32 -0.15 -7.60
N THR A 82 -17.18 -0.65 -7.13
CA THR A 82 -16.76 -2.04 -7.36
C THR A 82 -15.86 -2.54 -6.24
N THR A 83 -15.89 -3.86 -6.03
CA THR A 83 -14.97 -4.60 -5.16
C THR A 83 -14.22 -5.64 -6.00
N ILE A 84 -12.90 -5.60 -5.94
CA ILE A 84 -12.00 -6.22 -6.92
C ILE A 84 -11.08 -7.21 -6.21
N LEU A 85 -10.96 -8.42 -6.77
CA LEU A 85 -9.93 -9.37 -6.40
C LEU A 85 -8.61 -9.03 -7.09
N ALA A 86 -7.53 -9.07 -6.33
CA ALA A 86 -6.19 -8.77 -6.82
C ALA A 86 -5.16 -9.80 -6.33
N ILE A 87 -3.93 -9.65 -6.80
CA ILE A 87 -2.74 -10.32 -6.28
C ILE A 87 -1.58 -9.33 -6.14
N PRO A 88 -0.57 -9.64 -5.31
CA PRO A 88 0.64 -8.82 -5.22
C PRO A 88 1.35 -8.70 -6.58
N ASN A 89 1.69 -7.47 -6.95
CA ASN A 89 2.56 -7.17 -8.09
C ASN A 89 3.78 -6.38 -7.60
N TYR A 90 4.98 -6.90 -7.83
CA TYR A 90 6.23 -6.32 -7.34
C TYR A 90 6.95 -5.52 -8.43
N ARG A 91 7.55 -4.40 -8.04
CA ARG A 91 8.39 -3.56 -8.90
C ARG A 91 9.75 -3.31 -8.27
N LEU A 92 10.79 -3.18 -9.09
CA LEU A 92 12.15 -2.93 -8.63
C LEU A 92 12.29 -1.58 -7.90
N HIS A 93 11.67 -0.54 -8.44
CA HIS A 93 11.77 0.82 -7.92
C HIS A 93 10.40 1.39 -7.58
N ALA A 94 10.26 1.88 -6.34
CA ALA A 94 9.08 2.61 -5.93
C ALA A 94 9.09 4.04 -6.50
N THR A 95 7.90 4.60 -6.65
CA THR A 95 7.67 5.98 -7.09
C THR A 95 6.97 6.76 -5.98
N ASP A 96 7.26 8.05 -5.85
CA ASP A 96 6.61 8.91 -4.84
C ASP A 96 5.13 9.24 -5.13
N LYS A 97 4.62 8.75 -6.26
CA LYS A 97 3.23 8.96 -6.73
C LYS A 97 2.52 7.64 -6.92
N THR A 98 1.19 7.69 -6.84
CA THR A 98 0.31 6.59 -7.23
C THR A 98 0.54 6.26 -8.70
N VAL A 99 0.66 4.98 -9.02
CA VAL A 99 0.79 4.50 -10.40
C VAL A 99 -0.36 3.55 -10.71
N ILE A 100 -1.07 3.84 -11.78
CA ILE A 100 -2.04 2.92 -12.40
C ILE A 100 -1.44 2.47 -13.72
N THR A 101 -1.46 1.17 -13.98
CA THR A 101 -1.09 0.61 -15.29
C THR A 101 -2.33 0.02 -15.95
N PHE A 102 -2.35 0.02 -17.27
CA PHE A 102 -3.47 -0.43 -18.07
C PHE A 102 -3.06 -1.60 -18.98
N LYS A 103 -4.02 -2.42 -19.40
CA LYS A 103 -3.84 -3.44 -20.44
C LYS A 103 -4.16 -2.83 -21.82
N GLU A 104 -3.49 -3.34 -22.84
CA GLU A 104 -3.75 -2.95 -24.23
C GLU A 104 -5.17 -3.34 -24.67
N ARG A 105 -5.77 -2.51 -25.53
CA ARG A 105 -7.18 -2.56 -25.93
C ARG A 105 -7.35 -2.19 -27.39
N ALA A 106 -8.48 -2.60 -27.98
CA ALA A 106 -8.87 -2.15 -29.30
C ALA A 106 -9.17 -0.64 -29.30
N GLN A 107 -8.97 0.02 -30.45
CA GLN A 107 -9.16 1.45 -30.56
C GLN A 107 -10.64 1.83 -30.32
N GLY A 108 -10.87 2.79 -29.40
CA GLY A 108 -12.20 3.30 -29.08
C GLY A 108 -12.86 2.65 -27.86
N GLU A 109 -12.23 1.67 -27.23
CA GLU A 109 -12.72 1.06 -25.99
C GLU A 109 -12.03 1.68 -24.74
N PRO A 110 -12.72 1.73 -23.58
CA PRO A 110 -12.13 2.22 -22.32
C PRO A 110 -10.86 1.46 -21.92
N GLU A 111 -9.80 2.11 -21.47
CA GLU A 111 -8.60 1.39 -21.01
C GLU A 111 -8.91 0.48 -19.82
N ALA A 112 -8.40 -0.75 -19.82
CA ALA A 112 -8.65 -1.73 -18.77
C ALA A 112 -7.57 -1.63 -17.69
N ILE A 113 -7.96 -1.37 -16.44
CA ILE A 113 -6.98 -1.25 -15.35
C ILE A 113 -6.31 -2.61 -15.12
N ARG A 114 -4.98 -2.61 -15.15
CA ARG A 114 -4.14 -3.77 -14.87
C ARG A 114 -3.75 -3.82 -13.40
N ALA A 115 -3.05 -2.79 -12.92
CA ALA A 115 -2.48 -2.79 -11.59
C ALA A 115 -2.44 -1.39 -10.98
N TRP A 116 -2.50 -1.36 -9.64
CA TRP A 116 -2.47 -0.16 -8.83
C TRP A 116 -1.33 -0.23 -7.81
N PHE A 117 -0.50 0.83 -7.76
CA PHE A 117 0.63 0.94 -6.85
C PHE A 117 0.49 2.17 -5.96
N TYR A 118 0.57 1.95 -4.65
CA TYR A 118 0.59 3.01 -3.64
C TYR A 118 1.91 3.82 -3.69
N PRO A 119 1.88 5.14 -3.43
CA PRO A 119 3.09 5.96 -3.32
C PRO A 119 4.13 5.37 -2.36
N GLY A 120 5.39 5.27 -2.79
CA GLY A 120 6.49 4.73 -1.98
C GLY A 120 6.49 3.20 -1.82
N ALA A 121 5.47 2.48 -2.30
CA ALA A 121 5.41 1.02 -2.17
C ALA A 121 6.15 0.30 -3.31
N GLN A 122 6.92 -0.74 -2.98
CA GLN A 122 7.53 -1.65 -3.97
C GLN A 122 6.61 -2.80 -4.39
N SER A 123 5.46 -2.93 -3.73
CA SER A 123 4.37 -3.83 -4.13
C SER A 123 3.08 -3.04 -4.40
N GLY A 124 2.30 -3.54 -5.34
CA GLY A 124 0.97 -3.06 -5.69
C GLY A 124 0.00 -4.23 -5.85
N GLU A 125 -1.19 -3.91 -6.32
CA GLU A 125 -2.30 -4.84 -6.50
C GLU A 125 -2.55 -4.98 -8.01
N GLU A 126 -2.32 -6.16 -8.58
CA GLU A 126 -2.73 -6.48 -9.96
C GLU A 126 -4.10 -7.14 -9.97
N PHE A 127 -5.00 -6.59 -10.77
CA PHE A 127 -6.42 -6.92 -10.73
C PHE A 127 -6.72 -8.17 -11.55
N VAL A 128 -7.55 -9.04 -10.98
CA VAL A 128 -8.01 -10.30 -11.58
C VAL A 128 -9.32 -10.04 -12.32
N TYR A 129 -9.43 -10.52 -13.56
CA TYR A 129 -10.63 -10.35 -14.39
C TYR A 129 -11.50 -11.62 -14.39
N PRO A 130 -12.80 -11.52 -14.68
CA PRO A 130 -13.59 -12.70 -15.03
C PRO A 130 -13.03 -13.38 -16.28
N LYS A 131 -13.05 -14.72 -16.33
CA LYS A 131 -12.49 -15.52 -17.45
C LYS A 131 -12.85 -15.03 -18.85
N SER A 132 -14.12 -14.70 -19.08
CA SER A 132 -14.59 -14.22 -20.39
C SER A 132 -13.89 -12.94 -20.84
N LYS A 133 -13.66 -12.01 -19.91
CA LYS A 133 -12.96 -10.74 -20.16
C LYS A 133 -11.45 -10.92 -20.23
N ALA A 134 -10.89 -11.77 -19.36
CA ALA A 134 -9.47 -12.09 -19.41
C ALA A 134 -9.05 -12.68 -20.77
N LEU A 135 -9.89 -13.55 -21.37
CA LEU A 135 -9.68 -14.10 -22.71
C LEU A 135 -9.69 -13.04 -23.83
N GLU A 136 -10.59 -12.07 -23.74
CA GLU A 136 -10.67 -10.96 -24.69
C GLU A 136 -9.39 -10.11 -24.63
N LEU A 137 -9.01 -9.71 -23.41
CA LEU A 137 -7.81 -8.93 -23.15
C LEU A 137 -6.53 -9.68 -23.57
N ALA A 138 -6.45 -10.98 -23.27
CA ALA A 138 -5.29 -11.80 -23.62
C ALA A 138 -5.13 -11.93 -25.15
N LYS A 139 -6.23 -12.06 -25.90
CA LYS A 139 -6.19 -12.12 -27.36
C LYS A 139 -5.74 -10.80 -27.99
N ILE A 140 -6.15 -9.68 -27.42
CA ILE A 140 -5.80 -8.34 -27.94
C ILE A 140 -4.35 -8.01 -27.61
N ALA A 141 -3.96 -8.13 -26.35
CA ALA A 141 -2.62 -7.79 -25.88
C ALA A 141 -1.56 -8.84 -26.26
N ASN A 142 -1.99 -10.05 -26.69
CA ASN A 142 -1.13 -11.21 -26.90
C ASN A 142 -0.28 -11.55 -25.66
N GLU A 143 -0.82 -11.27 -24.47
CA GLU A 143 -0.19 -11.49 -23.17
C GLU A 143 -1.13 -12.29 -22.25
N PRO A 144 -0.61 -13.09 -21.31
CA PRO A 144 -1.43 -13.74 -20.30
C PRO A 144 -2.16 -12.73 -19.39
N VAL A 145 -3.41 -13.03 -19.04
CA VAL A 145 -4.23 -12.19 -18.15
C VAL A 145 -4.72 -12.99 -16.96
N LEU A 146 -4.61 -12.41 -15.77
CA LEU A 146 -5.12 -13.00 -14.53
C LEU A 146 -6.64 -13.11 -14.59
N GLU A 147 -7.13 -14.30 -14.29
CA GLU A 147 -8.52 -14.66 -14.38
C GLU A 147 -9.03 -15.35 -13.12
N THR A 148 -10.34 -15.27 -12.89
CA THR A 148 -11.02 -16.19 -12.01
C THR A 148 -12.18 -16.88 -12.75
N PRO A 149 -12.29 -18.22 -12.64
CA PRO A 149 -13.39 -18.96 -13.26
C PRO A 149 -14.69 -18.78 -12.47
N THR A 150 -14.62 -18.29 -11.23
CA THR A 150 -15.80 -18.02 -10.41
C THR A 150 -16.51 -16.76 -10.92
N PRO A 151 -17.83 -16.80 -11.17
CA PRO A 151 -18.59 -15.60 -11.46
C PRO A 151 -18.42 -14.57 -10.33
N MET A 152 -17.97 -13.36 -10.67
CA MET A 152 -17.85 -12.24 -9.73
C MET A 152 -19.25 -11.67 -9.41
N ALA A 153 -20.08 -12.47 -8.74
CA ALA A 153 -21.47 -12.14 -8.45
C ALA A 153 -21.67 -11.54 -7.05
N ASP A 154 -20.85 -11.93 -6.08
CA ASP A 154 -20.89 -11.42 -4.72
C ASP A 154 -19.47 -11.22 -4.14
N VAL A 155 -19.38 -10.38 -3.11
CA VAL A 155 -18.10 -10.04 -2.45
C VAL A 155 -17.57 -11.22 -1.62
N GLU A 156 -18.44 -12.10 -1.13
CA GLU A 156 -18.05 -13.27 -0.33
C GLU A 156 -17.32 -14.32 -1.17
N ALA A 157 -17.72 -14.53 -2.43
CA ALA A 157 -17.04 -15.42 -3.36
C ALA A 157 -15.61 -14.96 -3.66
N LEU A 158 -15.33 -13.65 -3.67
CA LEU A 158 -13.98 -13.14 -3.88
C LEU A 158 -13.00 -13.64 -2.80
N LYS A 159 -13.48 -13.92 -1.58
CA LYS A 159 -12.63 -14.43 -0.49
C LYS A 159 -12.13 -15.85 -0.76
N THR A 160 -12.82 -16.65 -1.57
CA THR A 160 -12.50 -18.07 -1.81
C THR A 160 -12.24 -18.41 -3.29
N ALA A 161 -12.47 -17.48 -4.21
CA ALA A 161 -12.32 -17.70 -5.65
C ALA A 161 -10.89 -18.11 -6.07
N PRO A 162 -10.72 -19.20 -6.84
CA PRO A 162 -9.41 -19.55 -7.40
C PRO A 162 -8.95 -18.45 -8.37
N ILE A 163 -7.64 -18.19 -8.36
CA ILE A 163 -7.00 -17.25 -9.27
C ILE A 163 -6.13 -18.08 -10.21
N GLU A 164 -6.35 -17.90 -11.50
CA GLU A 164 -5.62 -18.56 -12.58
C GLU A 164 -5.11 -17.48 -13.55
N ALA A 165 -4.33 -17.87 -14.55
CA ALA A 165 -4.02 -16.99 -15.68
C ALA A 165 -4.43 -17.68 -16.97
N VAL A 166 -4.89 -16.90 -17.95
CA VAL A 166 -5.24 -17.41 -19.27
C VAL A 166 -4.38 -16.76 -20.34
N ASN A 167 -3.81 -17.58 -21.22
CA ASN A 167 -3.00 -17.11 -22.34
C ASN A 167 -3.91 -16.72 -23.55
N PRO A 168 -3.34 -16.12 -24.61
CA PRO A 168 -4.11 -15.76 -25.81
C PRO A 168 -4.79 -16.96 -26.52
N ALA A 169 -4.26 -18.17 -26.35
CA ALA A 169 -4.84 -19.42 -26.87
C ALA A 169 -6.01 -19.97 -26.04
N GLY A 170 -6.25 -19.39 -24.86
CA GLY A 170 -7.31 -19.80 -23.93
C GLY A 170 -6.93 -20.97 -23.02
N GLU A 171 -5.65 -21.32 -22.96
CA GLU A 171 -5.14 -22.37 -22.09
C GLU A 171 -4.79 -21.80 -20.70
N PRO A 172 -5.08 -22.53 -19.61
CA PRO A 172 -4.73 -22.11 -18.26
C PRO A 172 -3.22 -22.18 -18.05
N VAL A 173 -2.64 -21.05 -17.63
CA VAL A 173 -1.22 -20.92 -17.26
C VAL A 173 -1.13 -20.79 -15.73
N PRO A 174 -0.19 -21.47 -15.06
CA PRO A 174 0.01 -21.30 -13.63
C PRO A 174 0.33 -19.84 -13.27
N VAL A 175 -0.33 -19.29 -12.25
CA VAL A 175 -0.13 -17.91 -11.76
C VAL A 175 1.35 -17.62 -11.45
N ALA A 176 2.11 -18.64 -11.01
CA ALA A 176 3.54 -18.54 -10.72
C ALA A 176 4.43 -18.20 -11.93
N GLU A 177 3.94 -18.39 -13.16
CA GLU A 177 4.68 -18.08 -14.38
C GLU A 177 4.38 -16.66 -14.90
N VAL A 178 3.23 -16.09 -14.56
CA VAL A 178 2.79 -14.74 -14.97
C VAL A 178 3.16 -13.67 -13.94
N VAL A 179 3.15 -14.04 -12.66
CA VAL A 179 3.65 -13.17 -11.60
C VAL A 179 5.16 -13.30 -11.57
N GLN A 180 5.89 -12.23 -11.92
CA GLN A 180 7.29 -12.11 -11.56
C GLN A 180 7.38 -12.13 -10.03
N ALA A 181 7.59 -13.32 -9.46
CA ALA A 181 8.12 -13.44 -8.13
C ALA A 181 9.39 -12.58 -8.11
N PRO A 182 9.59 -11.69 -7.11
CA PRO A 182 10.85 -11.02 -7.00
C PRO A 182 11.91 -12.11 -6.99
N VAL A 183 12.86 -12.01 -7.93
CA VAL A 183 14.12 -12.76 -7.85
C VAL A 183 14.51 -12.65 -6.39
N GLN A 184 14.64 -13.78 -5.71
CA GLN A 184 15.19 -13.81 -4.37
C GLN A 184 16.63 -13.33 -4.50
N ILE A 185 16.82 -12.01 -4.56
CA ILE A 185 18.08 -11.36 -4.30
C ILE A 185 18.35 -11.83 -2.89
N ALA A 186 19.27 -12.78 -2.80
CA ALA A 186 19.68 -13.48 -1.61
C ALA A 186 19.52 -12.54 -0.44
N LYS A 187 18.64 -12.91 0.50
CA LYS A 187 18.53 -12.39 1.86
C LYS A 187 19.78 -11.56 2.19
N LEU A 188 19.74 -10.27 1.85
CA LEU A 188 20.77 -9.36 2.28
C LEU A 188 20.55 -9.38 3.77
N GLU A 189 21.45 -10.05 4.48
CA GLU A 189 21.45 -10.15 5.92
C GLU A 189 21.08 -8.78 6.43
N THR A 190 19.86 -8.68 6.97
CA THR A 190 19.44 -7.47 7.65
C THR A 190 20.49 -7.28 8.71
N LEU A 191 21.35 -6.27 8.52
CA LEU A 191 22.25 -5.77 9.55
C LEU A 191 21.42 -5.78 10.85
N PRO A 192 21.91 -6.38 11.95
CA PRO A 192 21.14 -6.41 13.17
C PRO A 192 20.76 -4.97 13.49
N GLN A 193 19.46 -4.71 13.63
CA GLN A 193 18.96 -3.42 14.09
C GLN A 193 19.76 -3.04 15.34
N THR A 194 20.71 -2.13 15.17
CA THR A 194 21.55 -1.61 16.24
C THR A 194 21.38 -0.10 16.28
N ALA A 195 20.11 0.32 16.30
CA ALA A 195 19.72 1.55 16.96
C ALA A 195 18.81 1.18 18.14
N SER A 196 19.34 0.37 19.06
CA SER A 196 18.79 0.30 20.41
C SER A 196 18.83 1.71 21.00
N TYR A 197 17.76 2.17 21.62
CA TYR A 197 17.70 3.47 22.32
C TYR A 197 18.60 3.53 23.57
N MET A 198 19.34 2.46 23.88
CA MET A 198 20.27 2.38 25.02
C MET A 198 21.31 3.50 25.09
N PRO A 199 21.99 3.93 24.00
CA PRO A 199 22.94 5.05 24.08
C PRO A 199 22.23 6.35 24.45
N LEU A 200 20.99 6.54 23.98
CA LEU A 200 20.19 7.73 24.24
C LEU A 200 19.70 7.77 25.70
N LEU A 201 19.27 6.63 26.25
CA LEU A 201 18.96 6.47 27.67
C LEU A 201 20.21 6.63 28.56
N PHE A 202 21.37 6.14 28.11
CA PHE A 202 22.63 6.31 28.81
C PHE A 202 23.08 7.79 28.84
N CYS A 203 22.95 8.50 27.72
CA CYS A 203 23.20 9.94 27.66
C CYS A 203 22.24 10.74 28.55
N ALA A 204 20.95 10.38 28.58
CA ALA A 204 19.97 11.00 29.48
C ALA A 204 20.32 10.77 30.96
N GLY A 205 20.77 9.56 31.33
CA GLY A 205 21.23 9.23 32.68
C GLY A 205 22.49 10.00 33.09
N MET A 206 23.48 10.13 32.20
CA MET A 206 24.70 10.90 32.47
C MET A 206 24.41 12.40 32.66
N LEU A 207 23.48 12.97 31.89
CA LEU A 207 23.06 14.37 32.03
C LEU A 207 22.38 14.62 33.39
N SER A 208 21.61 13.66 33.90
CA SER A 208 20.99 13.73 35.23
C SER A 208 22.03 13.75 36.37
N LEU A 209 23.08 12.92 36.27
CA LEU A 209 24.14 12.86 37.27
C LEU A 209 25.04 14.10 37.26
N ALA A 210 25.33 14.65 36.08
CA ALA A 210 26.08 15.90 35.96
C ALA A 210 25.30 17.10 36.55
N ALA A 211 23.98 17.14 36.34
CA ALA A 211 23.12 18.14 36.96
C ALA A 211 23.11 18.00 38.50
N ALA A 212 22.98 16.78 39.04
CA ALA A 212 23.03 16.53 40.48
C ALA A 212 24.37 16.96 41.12
N GLY A 213 25.50 16.72 40.45
CA GLY A 213 26.84 17.14 40.92
C GLY A 213 27.05 18.67 40.94
N LEU A 214 26.43 19.39 40.00
CA LEU A 214 26.45 20.86 40.01
C LEU A 214 25.56 21.45 41.11
N ILE A 215 24.45 20.79 41.43
CA ILE A 215 23.53 21.20 42.50
C ILE A 215 24.18 21.05 43.88
N THR A 216 24.90 19.95 44.14
CA THR A 216 25.59 19.73 45.42
C THR A 216 26.77 20.68 45.62
N LYS A 217 27.45 21.10 44.55
CA LYS A 217 28.57 22.06 44.63
C LYS A 217 28.13 23.51 44.88
N TYR A 218 26.90 23.88 44.51
CA TYR A 218 26.34 25.22 44.73
C TYR A 218 25.44 25.33 45.98
N SER A 219 25.21 24.21 46.68
CA SER A 219 24.43 24.14 47.93
C SER A 219 25.31 24.05 49.18
N SER A 220 26.63 24.19 49.05
CA SER A 220 27.58 24.27 50.16
C SER A 220 28.12 25.67 50.35
#